data_AF-A0A971NVT1-F1
#
_entry.id   AF-A0A971NVT1-F1
#
_cell.length_a   1.000
_cell.length_b   1.000
_cell.length_c   1.000
_cell.angle_alpha   90.00
_cell.angle_beta   90.00
_cell.angle_gamma   90.00
#
_symmetry.space_group_name_H-M   'P 1'
#
loop_
_entity.id
_entity.type
_entity.pdbx_description
1 polymer ?
#
loop_
_entity_poly.entity_id
_entity_poly.type
_entity_poly.pdbx_seq_one_letter_code
_entity_poly.pdbx_strand_id
1 'polypeptide(L)'
;KEAVAAAAGGVTRRMMTIERISTNPYKYKIGHADVTEIANKVKKVNPEFINAEGNNVTDECVEYLLPLIAGEVRPLFDRGIPVHIII
;
A
#
# COMPACT_ATOMS: atom_id res chain seq x y z
N LYS A 1 -8.17 -4.57 10.41
CA LYS A 1 -9.36 -5.40 10.73
C LYS A 1 -9.26 -6.77 10.05
N GLU A 2 -9.02 -6.83 8.74
CA GLU A 2 -8.89 -8.10 7.98
C GLU A 2 -7.93 -9.12 8.58
N ALA A 3 -6.74 -8.71 9.04
CA ALA A 3 -5.79 -9.63 9.68
C ALA A 3 -6.38 -10.35 10.91
N VAL A 4 -7.15 -9.63 11.74
CA VAL A 4 -7.81 -10.18 12.93
C VAL A 4 -8.93 -11.14 12.52
N ALA A 5 -9.72 -10.78 11.51
CA ALA A 5 -10.78 -11.65 10.99
C ALA A 5 -10.21 -12.95 10.40
N ALA A 6 -9.13 -12.87 9.63
CA ALA A 6 -8.43 -14.04 9.09
C ALA A 6 -7.90 -14.95 10.21
N ALA A 7 -7.24 -14.36 11.22
CA ALA A 7 -6.73 -15.12 12.36
C ALA A 7 -7.85 -15.79 13.17
N ALA A 8 -8.96 -15.08 13.41
CA ALA A 8 -10.13 -15.63 14.08
C ALA A 8 -10.77 -16.79 13.28
N GLY A 9 -10.67 -16.77 11.95
CA GLY A 9 -11.06 -17.86 11.06
C GLY A 9 -10.04 -19.02 10.98
N GLY A 10 -8.98 -19.01 11.80
CA GLY A 10 -7.96 -20.06 11.84
C GLY A 10 -6.85 -19.94 10.80
N VAL A 11 -6.79 -18.84 10.04
CA VAL A 11 -5.73 -18.59 9.07
C VAL A 11 -4.44 -18.22 9.81
N THR A 12 -3.40 -19.02 9.64
CA THR A 12 -2.09 -18.81 10.28
C THR A 12 -0.97 -18.79 9.23
N ARG A 13 0.20 -18.26 9.59
CA ARG A 13 1.39 -18.19 8.70
C ARG A 13 1.17 -17.38 7.41
N ARG A 14 0.22 -16.44 7.42
CA ARG A 14 -0.09 -15.58 6.27
C ARG A 14 0.24 -14.11 6.56
N MET A 15 0.60 -13.37 5.52
CA MET A 15 0.67 -11.90 5.53
C MET A 15 -0.48 -11.34 4.70
N MET A 16 -1.11 -10.26 5.16
CA MET A 16 -2.14 -9.58 4.38
C MET A 16 -1.54 -8.85 3.18
N THR A 17 -2.23 -8.86 2.06
CA THR A 17 -1.81 -8.23 0.80
C THR A 17 -2.80 -7.13 0.40
N ILE A 18 -2.32 -6.09 -0.26
CA ILE A 18 -3.16 -5.11 -0.96
C ILE A 18 -3.10 -5.47 -2.44
N GLU A 19 -4.22 -5.91 -3.01
CA GLU A 19 -4.34 -6.32 -4.39
C GLU A 19 -5.10 -5.26 -5.18
N ARG A 20 -4.41 -4.56 -6.09
CA ARG A 20 -5.04 -3.61 -7.01
C ARG A 20 -5.93 -4.39 -8.00
N ILE A 21 -7.21 -4.05 -8.05
CA ILE A 21 -8.21 -4.64 -8.95
C ILE A 21 -8.45 -3.74 -10.16
N SER A 22 -8.34 -2.43 -10.00
CA SER A 22 -8.52 -1.45 -11.06
C SER A 22 -7.65 -0.22 -10.81
N THR A 23 -7.17 0.41 -11.88
CA THR A 23 -6.35 1.63 -11.81
C THR A 23 -7.21 2.88 -11.96
N ASN A 24 -8.21 2.87 -12.85
CA ASN A 24 -9.11 3.99 -13.08
C ASN A 24 -10.56 3.51 -13.26
N PRO A 25 -11.43 3.63 -12.23
CA PRO A 25 -11.15 4.16 -10.89
C PRO A 25 -10.25 3.23 -10.06
N TYR A 26 -9.42 3.79 -9.18
CA TYR A 26 -8.56 2.98 -8.32
C TYR A 26 -9.40 2.12 -7.36
N LYS A 27 -9.23 0.80 -7.44
CA LYS A 27 -9.89 -0.17 -6.55
C LYS A 27 -8.86 -1.19 -6.08
N TYR A 28 -8.96 -1.56 -4.81
CA TYR A 28 -8.16 -2.62 -4.23
C TYR A 28 -9.02 -3.53 -3.36
N LYS A 29 -8.53 -4.74 -3.12
CA LYS A 29 -9.04 -5.65 -2.10
C LYS A 29 -7.90 -6.07 -1.18
N ILE A 30 -8.26 -6.50 0.03
CA ILE A 30 -7.31 -7.12 0.94
C ILE A 30 -7.35 -8.63 0.70
N GLY A 31 -6.18 -9.21 0.45
CA GLY A 31 -5.97 -10.65 0.36
C GLY A 31 -4.98 -11.12 1.41
N HIS A 32 -4.49 -12.35 1.25
CA HIS A 32 -3.38 -12.85 2.05
C HIS A 32 -2.51 -13.85 1.27
N ALA A 33 -1.21 -13.84 1.52
CA ALA A 33 -0.24 -14.76 0.92
C ALA A 33 0.51 -15.55 1.98
N ASP A 34 1.06 -16.72 1.62
CA ASP A 34 1.92 -17.48 2.53
C ASP A 34 3.18 -16.68 2.85
N VAL A 35 3.54 -16.58 4.13
CA VAL A 35 4.74 -15.86 4.54
C VAL A 35 6.00 -16.48 3.92
N THR A 36 6.03 -17.80 3.73
CA THR A 36 7.18 -18.51 3.16
C THR A 36 7.40 -18.17 1.69
N GLU A 37 6.33 -17.83 0.97
CA GLU A 37 6.38 -17.47 -0.44
C GLU A 37 6.81 -16.02 -0.68
N ILE A 38 6.71 -15.15 0.32
CA ILE A 38 6.90 -13.69 0.15
C ILE A 38 8.04 -13.11 0.98
N ALA A 39 8.48 -13.77 2.07
CA ALA A 39 9.42 -13.19 3.02
C ALA A 39 10.75 -12.75 2.37
N ASN A 40 11.16 -13.43 1.30
CA ASN A 40 12.40 -13.13 0.57
C ASN A 40 12.15 -12.48 -0.81
N LYS A 41 10.90 -12.12 -1.14
CA LYS A 41 10.57 -11.47 -2.41
C LYS A 41 10.62 -9.96 -2.25
N VAL A 42 11.15 -9.29 -3.27
CA VAL A 42 11.21 -7.83 -3.36
C VAL A 42 10.46 -7.37 -4.59
N LYS A 43 9.56 -6.41 -4.41
CA LYS A 43 8.96 -5.67 -5.54
C LYS A 43 9.95 -4.61 -6.00
N LYS A 44 10.66 -4.88 -7.10
CA LYS A 44 11.57 -3.90 -7.72
C LYS A 44 10.77 -2.78 -8.40
N VAL A 45 11.37 -1.60 -8.50
CA VAL A 45 10.86 -0.52 -9.35
C VAL A 45 10.89 -1.01 -10.80
N ASN A 46 9.78 -0.84 -11.53
CA ASN A 46 9.74 -1.17 -12.95
C ASN A 46 10.70 -0.20 -13.69
N PRO A 47 11.66 -0.69 -14.49
CA PRO A 47 12.51 0.19 -15.29
C PRO A 47 11.72 1.17 -16.18
N GLU A 48 10.52 0.77 -16.63
CA GLU A 48 9.61 1.62 -17.43
C GLU A 48 9.07 2.84 -16.64
N PHE A 49 9.23 2.85 -15.31
CA PHE A 49 8.86 3.99 -14.48
C PHE A 49 9.88 5.12 -14.50
N ILE A 50 11.06 4.90 -15.07
CA ILE A 50 12.15 5.87 -15.15
C ILE A 50 12.31 6.28 -16.61
N ASN A 51 12.43 7.59 -16.86
CA ASN A 51 12.61 8.11 -18.22
C ASN A 51 13.95 7.67 -18.83
N ALA A 52 14.09 7.84 -20.15
CA ALA A 52 15.30 7.42 -20.86
C ALA A 52 16.59 8.10 -20.37
N GLU A 53 16.50 9.32 -19.83
CA GLU A 53 17.63 10.06 -19.25
C GLU A 53 18.02 9.60 -17.83
N GLY A 54 17.18 8.78 -17.18
CA GLY A 54 17.44 8.26 -15.83
C GLY A 54 17.26 9.28 -14.70
N ASN A 55 16.69 10.45 -14.98
CA ASN A 55 16.62 11.58 -14.05
C ASN A 55 15.18 11.93 -13.61
N ASN A 56 14.17 11.28 -14.17
CA ASN A 56 12.77 11.57 -13.85
C ASN A 56 11.87 10.33 -13.99
N VAL A 57 10.64 10.42 -13.48
CA VAL A 57 9.63 9.37 -13.62
C VAL A 57 8.81 9.54 -14.91
N THR A 58 8.26 8.44 -15.41
CA THR A 58 7.34 8.42 -16.56
C THR A 58 5.89 8.65 -16.14
N ASP A 59 5.01 8.99 -17.09
CA ASP A 59 3.57 9.15 -16.85
C ASP A 59 2.93 7.86 -16.32
N GLU A 60 3.43 6.68 -16.73
CA GLU A 60 2.99 5.39 -16.21
C GLU A 60 3.27 5.25 -14.71
N CYS A 61 4.45 5.71 -14.27
CA CYS A 61 4.80 5.75 -12.85
C CYS A 61 3.87 6.67 -12.08
N VAL A 62 3.55 7.84 -12.65
CA VAL A 62 2.62 8.82 -12.06
C VAL A 62 1.22 8.20 -11.92
N GLU A 63 0.70 7.56 -12.96
CA GLU A 63 -0.59 6.87 -12.91
C GLU A 63 -0.60 5.73 -11.86
N TYR A 64 0.52 5.02 -11.72
CA TYR A 64 0.66 3.99 -10.71
C TYR A 64 0.67 4.57 -9.28
N LEU A 65 1.40 5.66 -9.02
CA LEU A 65 1.64 6.20 -7.68
C LEU A 65 0.55 7.15 -7.18
N LEU A 66 -0.05 7.97 -8.04
CA LEU A 66 -1.01 9.00 -7.63
C LEU A 66 -2.17 8.46 -6.78
N PRO A 67 -2.81 7.31 -7.10
CA PRO A 67 -3.88 6.79 -6.26
C PRO A 67 -3.42 6.34 -4.87
N LEU A 68 -2.14 6.05 -4.66
CA LEU A 68 -1.60 5.58 -3.39
C LEU A 68 -1.43 6.69 -2.36
N ILE A 69 -1.32 7.93 -2.83
CA ILE A 69 -1.22 9.14 -1.99
C ILE A 69 -2.53 9.94 -1.95
N ALA A 70 -3.60 9.39 -2.53
CA ALA A 70 -4.88 10.09 -2.63
C ALA A 70 -5.54 10.23 -1.25
N GLY A 71 -5.99 11.46 -0.96
CA GLY A 71 -6.65 11.82 0.29
C GLY A 71 -5.72 12.52 1.29
N GLU A 72 -6.32 13.15 2.29
CA GLU A 72 -5.60 13.85 3.37
C GLU A 72 -6.01 13.27 4.73
N VAL A 73 -5.04 12.96 5.56
CA VAL A 73 -5.27 12.65 6.97
C VAL A 73 -5.03 13.92 7.78
N ARG A 74 -6.10 14.46 8.38
CA ARG A 74 -5.99 15.65 9.25
C ARG A 74 -5.74 15.20 10.68
N PRO A 75 -4.55 15.49 11.26
CA PRO A 75 -4.28 15.13 12.64
C PRO A 75 -5.12 15.99 13.60
N LEU A 76 -5.44 15.46 14.78
CA LEU A 76 -5.99 16.25 15.86
C LEU A 76 -4.86 17.07 16.52
N PHE A 77 -5.20 18.25 17.02
CA PHE A 77 -4.26 19.13 17.73
C PHE A 77 -4.76 19.42 19.15
N ASP A 78 -3.86 19.38 20.13
CA ASP A 78 -4.06 19.94 21.47
C ASP A 78 -3.04 21.06 21.69
N ARG A 79 -3.52 22.27 22.01
CA ARG A 79 -2.69 23.46 22.28
C ARG A 79 -1.59 23.71 21.24
N GLY A 80 -1.92 23.51 19.96
CA GLY A 80 -1.01 23.74 18.84
C GLY A 80 -0.05 22.59 18.53
N ILE A 81 -0.15 21.45 19.24
CA ILE A 81 0.71 20.29 19.06
C ILE A 81 -0.11 19.12 18.47
N PRO A 82 0.36 18.44 17.40
CA PRO A 82 -0.31 17.25 16.87
C PRO A 82 -0.38 16.12 17.90
N VAL A 83 -1.58 15.58 18.09
CA VAL A 83 -1.81 14.39 18.92
C VAL A 83 -1.54 13.15 18.10
N HIS A 84 -0.57 12.34 18.52
CA HIS A 84 -0.08 11.19 17.75
C HIS A 84 -0.82 9.88 18.06
N ILE A 85 -1.40 9.76 19.27
CA ILE A 85 -2.12 8.58 19.71
C ILE A 85 -3.47 9.03 20.24
N ILE A 86 -4.53 8.54 19.59
CA ILE A 86 -5.91 8.66 20.03
C ILE A 86 -6.37 7.21 20.23
N ILE A 87 -6.47 6.79 21.49
CA ILE A 87 -6.92 5.43 21.87
C ILE A 87 -8.43 5.45 22.06
#